data_AF-A0A563U976-F1
#
_entry.id   AF-A0A563U976-F1
#
_cell.length_a   1.000
_cell.length_b   1.000
_cell.length_c   1.000
_cell.angle_alpha   90.00
_cell.angle_beta   90.00
_cell.angle_gamma   90.00
#
_symmetry.space_group_name_H-M   'P 1'
#
loop_
_entity.id
_entity.type
_entity.pdbx_description
1 polymer ?
#
loop_
_entity_poly.entity_id
_entity_poly.type
_entity_poly.pdbx_seq_one_letter_code
_entity_poly.pdbx_strand_id
1 'polypeptide(L)'
;MENKEWAGEEMSLQRFSKETPFAVPAGYFEEAGQRILSLVNIEGLKTDDTAQGFAVPADYFENLTNNIQSRINIEAAADPNEPSFAVPQGYFDQLSANIQSRIAIEDAANKEDIGFTVPAGYFDNLQQQINSRIAVEILQKEPVFEVPENYFETLNKNILAKTTGVGREEVIRKTIVRKLWASNTFKYATAACLALIIGAGAFLRNAQVPQPVEHQRSYLHSQLSQIPADEIKDYLELHIDASDNRQLLENANEEQINTDALSQDLQDYLDVN
;
A
#
# COMPACT_ATOMS: atom_id res chain seq x y z
N MET A 1 -12.00 17.95 -41.60
CA MET A 1 -12.01 16.49 -41.84
C MET A 1 -11.06 15.88 -40.83
N GLU A 2 -11.56 15.47 -39.67
CA GLU A 2 -10.79 14.67 -38.71
C GLU A 2 -11.19 13.22 -38.89
N ASN A 3 -10.25 12.39 -39.34
CA ASN A 3 -10.46 10.97 -39.57
C ASN A 3 -10.48 10.23 -38.24
N LYS A 4 -11.67 9.94 -37.71
CA LYS A 4 -11.92 9.12 -36.51
C LYS A 4 -12.37 7.70 -36.87
N GLU A 5 -11.92 7.18 -38.01
CA GLU A 5 -12.26 5.83 -38.49
C GLU A 5 -11.70 4.72 -37.58
N TRP A 6 -10.65 5.00 -36.81
CA TRP A 6 -10.03 4.04 -35.88
C TRP A 6 -10.86 3.71 -34.64
N ALA A 7 -11.90 4.50 -34.31
CA ALA A 7 -12.74 4.24 -33.14
C ALA A 7 -13.84 3.20 -33.41
N GLY A 8 -14.06 2.82 -34.68
CA GLY A 8 -15.12 1.89 -35.09
C GLY A 8 -14.70 0.44 -35.23
N GLU A 9 -13.41 0.14 -35.37
CA GLU A 9 -12.92 -1.21 -35.74
C GLU A 9 -12.62 -2.13 -34.55
N GLU A 10 -12.61 -1.63 -33.31
CA GLU A 10 -12.34 -2.44 -32.13
C GLU A 10 -13.61 -2.77 -31.33
N MET A 11 -14.25 -3.91 -31.63
CA MET A 11 -15.33 -4.49 -30.80
C MET A 11 -14.91 -4.74 -29.34
N SER A 12 -13.61 -4.77 -29.04
CA SER A 12 -13.01 -4.83 -27.70
C SER A 12 -13.37 -3.62 -26.85
N LEU A 13 -13.35 -2.40 -27.42
CA LEU A 13 -13.59 -1.16 -26.67
C LEU A 13 -15.07 -0.89 -26.38
N GLN A 14 -15.99 -1.55 -27.09
CA GLN A 14 -17.43 -1.47 -26.83
C GLN A 14 -17.88 -2.35 -25.66
N ARG A 15 -17.06 -3.33 -25.23
CA ARG A 15 -17.38 -4.22 -24.10
C ARG A 15 -17.02 -3.65 -22.74
N PHE A 16 -16.22 -2.59 -22.67
CA PHE A 16 -15.89 -1.91 -21.43
C PHE A 16 -16.82 -0.70 -21.25
N SER A 17 -17.50 -0.61 -20.11
CA SER A 17 -18.19 0.63 -19.73
C SER A 17 -17.15 1.75 -19.66
N LYS A 18 -17.47 2.91 -20.23
CA LYS A 18 -16.65 4.13 -20.06
C LYS A 18 -16.59 4.60 -18.59
N GLU A 19 -17.44 4.05 -17.74
CA GLU A 19 -17.43 4.30 -16.31
C GLU A 19 -16.43 3.37 -15.63
N THR A 20 -15.38 3.97 -15.09
CA THR A 20 -14.40 3.28 -14.26
C THR A 20 -15.07 2.80 -12.97
N PRO A 21 -15.01 1.51 -12.61
CA PRO A 21 -15.62 0.99 -11.38
C PRO A 21 -14.93 1.49 -10.10
N PHE A 22 -13.78 2.16 -10.23
CA PHE A 22 -13.02 2.72 -9.12
C PHE A 22 -13.37 4.19 -8.94
N ALA A 23 -14.39 4.45 -8.13
CA ALA A 23 -14.72 5.80 -7.66
C ALA A 23 -14.01 6.06 -6.33
N VAL A 24 -13.18 7.10 -6.30
CA VAL A 24 -12.53 7.52 -5.07
C VAL A 24 -13.54 8.31 -4.22
N PRO A 25 -13.63 8.08 -2.90
CA PRO A 25 -14.55 8.82 -2.04
C PRO A 25 -14.35 10.33 -2.16
N ALA A 26 -15.44 11.10 -2.02
CA ALA A 26 -15.35 12.55 -1.97
C ALA A 26 -14.39 12.99 -0.85
N GLY A 27 -13.52 13.96 -1.12
CA GLY A 27 -12.52 14.39 -0.15
C GLY A 27 -11.20 13.61 -0.17
N TYR A 28 -11.10 12.49 -0.91
CA TYR A 28 -9.91 11.62 -0.85
C TYR A 28 -8.61 12.36 -1.19
N PHE A 29 -8.64 13.21 -2.22
CA PHE A 29 -7.47 13.96 -2.65
C PHE A 29 -7.29 15.26 -1.87
N GLU A 30 -8.37 15.90 -1.43
CA GLU A 30 -8.28 17.09 -0.57
C GLU A 30 -7.67 16.77 0.80
N GLU A 31 -7.99 15.59 1.37
CA GLU A 31 -7.46 15.12 2.65
C GLU A 31 -6.12 14.39 2.54
N ALA A 32 -5.70 14.00 1.33
CA ALA A 32 -4.48 13.22 1.12
C ALA A 32 -3.24 13.91 1.72
N GLY A 33 -3.11 15.22 1.55
CA GLY A 33 -1.98 15.98 2.11
C GLY A 33 -1.95 15.96 3.64
N GLN A 34 -3.12 16.11 4.28
CA GLN A 34 -3.23 16.05 5.75
C GLN A 34 -2.99 14.64 6.28
N ARG A 35 -3.50 13.61 5.58
CA ARG A 35 -3.22 12.20 5.91
C ARG A 35 -1.74 11.87 5.82
N ILE A 36 -1.07 12.30 4.75
CA ILE A 36 0.36 12.07 4.57
C ILE A 36 1.15 12.77 5.69
N LEU A 37 0.81 14.02 6.02
CA LEU A 37 1.46 14.74 7.11
C LEU A 37 1.25 14.07 8.48
N SER A 38 0.03 13.60 8.76
CA SER A 38 -0.29 12.83 9.96
C SER A 38 0.53 11.54 10.05
N LEU A 39 0.62 10.79 8.95
CA LEU A 39 1.40 9.55 8.89
C LEU A 39 2.90 9.81 9.10
N VAL A 40 3.46 10.86 8.50
CA VAL A 40 4.87 11.26 8.70
C VAL A 40 5.12 11.66 10.16
N ASN A 41 4.19 12.38 10.79
CA ASN A 41 4.30 12.72 12.21
C ASN A 41 4.22 11.49 13.11
N ILE A 42 3.31 10.54 12.83
CA ILE A 42 3.20 9.27 13.55
C ILE A 42 4.48 8.43 13.38
N GLU A 43 5.07 8.43 12.20
CA GLU A 43 6.33 7.75 11.92
C GLU A 43 7.51 8.41 12.64
N GLY A 44 7.55 9.74 12.72
CA GLY A 44 8.53 10.48 13.52
C GLY A 44 8.38 10.29 15.04
N LEU A 45 7.21 9.82 15.50
CA LEU A 45 6.95 9.45 16.89
C LEU A 45 7.29 7.99 17.20
N LYS A 46 7.61 7.17 16.20
CA LYS A 46 8.18 5.84 16.44
C LYS A 46 9.64 6.01 16.88
N THR A 47 9.84 6.15 18.17
CA THR A 47 11.18 6.07 18.77
C THR A 47 11.61 4.61 18.82
N ASP A 48 12.84 4.28 18.39
CA ASP A 48 13.46 2.95 18.61
C ASP A 48 13.62 2.62 20.10
N ASP A 49 13.44 3.63 20.95
CA ASP A 49 13.43 3.50 22.40
C ASP A 49 12.07 2.94 22.88
N THR A 50 12.07 1.67 23.27
CA THR A 50 10.90 0.97 23.86
C THR A 50 10.33 1.66 25.11
N ALA A 51 11.04 2.62 25.69
CA ALA A 51 10.60 3.40 26.85
C ALA A 51 9.68 4.60 26.52
N GLN A 52 9.65 5.07 25.26
CA GLN A 52 8.82 6.22 24.85
C GLN A 52 7.84 5.91 23.70
N GLY A 53 7.79 4.68 23.21
CA GLY A 53 6.78 4.23 22.26
C GLY A 53 5.39 4.04 22.90
N PHE A 54 4.37 3.90 22.06
CA PHE A 54 3.04 3.37 22.44
C PHE A 54 3.17 1.89 22.84
N ALA A 55 3.85 1.63 23.95
CA ALA A 55 3.99 0.31 24.52
C ALA A 55 2.71 -0.03 25.28
N VAL A 56 2.17 -1.21 24.98
CA VAL A 56 1.08 -1.75 25.78
C VAL A 56 1.60 -1.92 27.22
N PRO A 57 0.88 -1.44 28.24
CA PRO A 57 1.30 -1.59 29.63
C PRO A 57 1.60 -3.05 29.96
N ALA A 58 2.56 -3.26 30.87
CA ALA A 58 2.80 -4.58 31.42
C ALA A 58 1.48 -5.19 31.91
N ASP A 59 1.25 -6.46 31.60
CA ASP A 59 0.09 -7.24 32.01
C ASP A 59 -1.27 -6.77 31.45
N TYR A 60 -1.32 -5.87 30.47
CA TYR A 60 -2.58 -5.46 29.83
C TYR A 60 -3.35 -6.64 29.25
N PHE A 61 -2.68 -7.51 28.50
CA PHE A 61 -3.33 -8.66 27.86
C PHE A 61 -3.72 -9.73 28.88
N GLU A 62 -2.96 -9.88 29.97
CA GLU A 62 -3.32 -10.79 31.06
C GLU A 62 -4.57 -10.28 31.80
N ASN A 63 -4.59 -8.99 32.16
CA ASN A 63 -5.75 -8.35 32.78
C ASN A 63 -6.99 -8.36 31.86
N LEU A 64 -6.81 -8.12 30.57
CA LEU A 64 -7.88 -8.21 29.58
C LEU A 64 -8.43 -9.64 29.50
N THR A 65 -7.56 -10.64 29.45
CA THR A 65 -7.95 -12.06 29.42
C THR A 65 -8.71 -12.45 30.69
N ASN A 66 -8.20 -12.05 31.86
CA ASN A 66 -8.85 -12.30 33.13
C ASN A 66 -10.22 -11.60 33.22
N ASN A 67 -10.34 -10.38 32.69
CA ASN A 67 -11.61 -9.66 32.63
C ASN A 67 -12.61 -10.36 31.71
N ILE A 68 -12.18 -10.78 30.52
CA ILE A 68 -13.02 -11.48 29.55
C ILE A 68 -13.49 -12.83 30.14
N GLN A 69 -12.59 -13.61 30.73
CA GLN A 69 -12.95 -14.88 31.37
C GLN A 69 -13.89 -14.68 32.55
N SER A 70 -13.65 -13.65 33.38
CA SER A 70 -14.56 -13.29 34.46
C SER A 70 -15.96 -12.95 33.93
N ARG A 71 -16.06 -12.22 32.82
CA ARG A 71 -17.35 -11.90 32.18
C ARG A 71 -18.06 -13.14 31.65
N ILE A 72 -17.35 -14.00 30.93
CA ILE A 72 -17.91 -15.25 30.38
C ILE A 72 -18.44 -16.14 31.52
N ASN A 73 -17.70 -16.23 32.63
CA ASN A 73 -18.12 -17.02 33.79
C ASN A 73 -19.35 -16.44 34.50
N ILE A 74 -19.46 -15.11 34.59
CA ILE A 74 -20.63 -14.43 35.16
C ILE A 74 -21.85 -14.62 34.26
N GLU A 75 -21.69 -14.50 32.94
CA GLU A 75 -22.76 -14.71 31.96
C GLU A 75 -23.24 -16.17 31.94
N ALA A 76 -22.32 -17.13 32.03
CA ALA A 76 -22.67 -18.55 32.15
C ALA A 76 -23.37 -18.93 33.47
N ALA A 77 -23.17 -18.13 34.52
CA ALA A 77 -23.78 -18.32 35.84
C ALA A 77 -25.05 -17.48 36.06
N ALA A 78 -25.34 -16.51 35.17
CA ALA A 78 -26.51 -15.65 35.26
C ALA A 78 -27.73 -16.28 34.56
N ASP A 79 -28.91 -16.10 35.14
CA ASP A 79 -30.18 -16.52 34.54
C ASP A 79 -30.47 -15.63 33.32
N PRO A 80 -30.78 -16.18 32.12
CA PRO A 80 -31.05 -15.41 30.90
C PRO A 80 -32.24 -14.44 31.00
N ASN A 81 -33.02 -14.50 32.09
CA ASN A 81 -34.16 -13.60 32.33
C ASN A 81 -33.88 -12.47 33.34
N GLU A 82 -32.70 -12.43 33.96
CA GLU A 82 -32.27 -11.32 34.83
C GLU A 82 -31.41 -10.32 34.04
N PRO A 83 -31.65 -9.00 34.16
CA PRO A 83 -30.81 -8.02 33.50
C PRO A 83 -29.40 -8.02 34.10
N SER A 84 -28.46 -8.69 33.44
CA SER A 84 -27.03 -8.80 33.79
C SER A 84 -26.26 -7.46 33.87
N PHE A 85 -26.94 -6.33 33.64
CA PHE A 85 -26.41 -4.98 33.75
C PHE A 85 -27.32 -4.09 34.60
N ALA A 86 -27.45 -4.41 35.87
CA ALA A 86 -27.99 -3.50 36.86
C ALA A 86 -26.83 -2.79 37.57
N VAL A 87 -26.72 -1.46 37.39
CA VAL A 87 -25.89 -0.65 38.28
C VAL A 87 -26.41 -0.78 39.72
N PRO A 88 -25.54 -0.89 40.73
CA PRO A 88 -25.97 -0.93 42.13
C PRO A 88 -26.89 0.26 42.45
N GLN A 89 -27.92 0.01 43.25
CA GLN A 89 -28.82 1.06 43.69
C GLN A 89 -28.01 2.18 44.38
N GLY A 90 -28.11 3.41 43.87
CA GLY A 90 -27.36 4.56 44.38
C GLY A 90 -25.97 4.78 43.76
N TYR A 91 -25.54 4.00 42.76
CA TYR A 91 -24.26 4.22 42.04
C TYR A 91 -24.17 5.65 41.47
N PHE A 92 -25.22 6.10 40.77
CA PHE A 92 -25.24 7.43 40.18
C PHE A 92 -25.30 8.55 41.22
N ASP A 93 -25.97 8.32 42.35
CA ASP A 93 -26.02 9.27 43.47
C ASP A 93 -24.63 9.41 44.12
N GLN A 94 -23.94 8.28 44.34
CA GLN A 94 -22.58 8.26 44.88
C GLN A 94 -21.54 8.84 43.92
N LEU A 95 -21.68 8.57 42.62
CA LEU A 95 -20.85 9.16 41.58
C LEU A 95 -21.04 10.67 41.53
N SER A 96 -22.28 11.13 41.55
CA SER A 96 -22.61 12.56 41.57
C SER A 96 -22.03 13.25 42.81
N ALA A 97 -22.18 12.63 43.99
CA ALA A 97 -21.61 13.13 45.23
C ALA A 97 -20.06 13.17 45.20
N ASN A 98 -19.42 12.15 44.62
CA ASN A 98 -17.96 12.13 44.44
C ASN A 98 -17.48 13.23 43.49
N ILE A 99 -18.15 13.40 42.35
CA ILE A 99 -17.82 14.46 41.38
C ILE A 99 -17.99 15.84 42.03
N GLN A 100 -19.10 16.08 42.73
CA GLN A 100 -19.32 17.34 43.44
C GLN A 100 -18.29 17.59 44.54
N SER A 101 -17.92 16.57 45.30
CA SER A 101 -16.86 16.65 46.31
C SER A 101 -15.50 16.99 45.67
N ARG A 102 -15.16 16.33 44.57
CA ARG A 102 -13.93 16.63 43.80
C ARG A 102 -13.92 18.06 43.28
N ILE A 103 -15.01 18.53 42.67
CA ILE A 103 -15.14 19.90 42.18
C ILE A 103 -15.04 20.90 43.34
N ALA A 104 -15.70 20.66 44.46
CA ALA A 104 -15.62 21.55 45.62
C ALA A 104 -14.22 21.59 46.25
N ILE A 105 -13.51 20.46 46.29
CA ILE A 105 -12.11 20.40 46.73
C ILE A 105 -11.21 21.11 45.73
N GLU A 106 -11.45 20.95 44.44
CA GLU A 106 -10.73 21.62 43.37
C GLU A 106 -10.95 23.14 43.42
N ASP A 107 -12.19 23.62 43.56
CA ASP A 107 -12.51 25.03 43.75
C ASP A 107 -11.89 25.61 45.03
N ALA A 108 -11.83 24.82 46.11
CA ALA A 108 -11.21 25.24 47.36
C ALA A 108 -9.67 25.18 47.33
N ALA A 109 -9.09 24.26 46.55
CA ALA A 109 -7.65 24.10 46.38
C ALA A 109 -7.08 25.04 45.30
N ASN A 110 -7.90 25.46 44.33
CA ASN A 110 -7.49 26.32 43.22
C ASN A 110 -7.57 27.81 43.58
N LYS A 111 -6.75 28.19 44.55
CA LYS A 111 -6.09 29.50 44.50
C LYS A 111 -4.78 29.47 43.70
N GLU A 112 -4.36 28.30 43.21
CA GLU A 112 -3.17 28.14 42.36
C GLU A 112 -3.50 27.34 41.09
N ASP A 113 -3.90 28.07 40.05
CA ASP A 113 -3.40 27.92 38.67
C ASP A 113 -3.35 26.51 38.04
N ILE A 114 -4.47 25.77 38.01
CA ILE A 114 -4.68 24.65 37.05
C ILE A 114 -5.51 25.06 35.82
N GLY A 115 -5.29 26.28 35.34
CA GLY A 115 -5.65 26.65 33.97
C GLY A 115 -4.47 26.38 33.02
N PHE A 116 -4.75 26.19 31.73
CA PHE A 116 -3.79 26.50 30.66
C PHE A 116 -3.58 28.02 30.56
N THR A 117 -3.35 28.67 31.69
CA THR A 117 -3.15 30.10 31.83
C THR A 117 -1.67 30.38 31.70
N VAL A 118 -1.35 31.35 30.85
CA VAL A 118 0.03 31.76 30.66
C VAL A 118 0.50 32.47 31.94
N PRO A 119 1.66 32.10 32.53
CA PRO A 119 2.17 32.75 33.74
C PRO A 119 2.28 34.27 33.57
N ALA A 120 2.01 35.01 34.64
CA ALA A 120 2.14 36.47 34.64
C ALA A 120 3.54 36.89 34.18
N GLY A 121 3.62 37.74 33.16
CA GLY A 121 4.88 38.22 32.59
C GLY A 121 5.59 37.27 31.62
N TYR A 122 4.98 36.14 31.23
CA TYR A 122 5.54 35.25 30.18
C TYR A 122 5.83 36.02 28.89
N PHE A 123 4.86 36.79 28.39
CA PHE A 123 5.02 37.55 27.14
C PHE A 123 6.07 38.67 27.26
N ASP A 124 6.16 39.31 28.42
CA ASP A 124 7.18 40.33 28.70
C ASP A 124 8.60 39.73 28.69
N ASN A 125 8.76 38.54 29.26
CA ASN A 125 10.05 37.83 29.32
C ASN A 125 10.39 37.10 28.00
N LEU A 126 9.38 36.65 27.25
CA LEU A 126 9.57 35.93 25.99
C LEU A 126 10.37 36.76 24.99
N GLN A 127 10.07 38.05 24.87
CA GLN A 127 10.81 38.96 23.99
C GLN A 127 12.30 39.03 24.36
N GLN A 128 12.61 39.12 25.65
CA GLN A 128 13.98 39.17 26.14
C GLN A 128 14.71 37.83 25.92
N GLN A 129 14.02 36.70 26.14
CA GLN A 129 14.56 35.36 25.92
C GLN A 129 14.84 35.07 24.43
N ILE A 130 13.95 35.51 23.53
CA ILE A 130 14.18 35.38 22.08
C ILE A 130 15.41 36.18 21.67
N ASN A 131 15.51 37.44 22.09
CA ASN A 131 16.64 38.29 21.73
C ASN A 131 17.98 37.77 22.28
N SER A 132 18.00 37.26 23.52
CA SER A 132 19.21 36.68 24.10
C SER A 132 19.64 35.41 23.37
N ARG A 133 18.68 34.56 22.98
CA ARG A 133 18.95 33.34 22.21
C ARG A 133 19.48 33.64 20.80
N ILE A 134 18.90 34.61 20.10
CA ILE A 134 19.38 35.07 18.79
C ILE A 134 20.81 35.61 18.91
N ALA A 135 21.10 36.43 19.92
CA ALA A 135 22.44 36.96 20.14
C ALA A 135 23.48 35.84 20.40
N VAL A 136 23.13 34.83 21.19
CA VAL A 136 23.99 33.66 21.44
C VAL A 136 24.18 32.83 20.17
N GLU A 137 23.12 32.61 19.39
CA GLU A 137 23.19 31.84 18.15
C GLU A 137 24.06 32.52 17.09
N ILE A 138 23.98 33.84 16.95
CA ILE A 138 24.85 34.63 16.06
C ILE A 138 26.32 34.53 16.48
N LEU A 139 26.62 34.42 17.77
CA LEU A 139 27.99 34.26 18.27
C LEU A 139 28.53 32.83 18.13
N GLN A 140 27.65 31.82 18.11
CA GLN A 140 28.04 30.40 18.06
C GLN A 140 28.10 29.83 16.64
N LYS A 141 27.38 30.40 15.68
CA LYS A 141 27.39 29.95 14.29
C LYS A 141 28.00 31.02 13.41
N GLU A 142 29.06 30.67 12.69
CA GLU A 142 29.50 31.45 11.54
C GLU A 142 28.32 31.60 10.56
N PRO A 143 28.16 32.73 9.87
CA PRO A 143 27.04 32.94 8.97
C PRO A 143 27.16 31.98 7.77
N VAL A 144 26.52 30.82 7.88
CA VAL A 144 26.55 29.74 6.87
C VAL A 144 25.78 30.10 5.59
N PHE A 145 25.09 31.26 5.58
CA PHE A 145 24.26 31.72 4.47
C PHE A 145 24.57 33.17 4.09
N GLU A 146 25.84 33.50 3.89
CA GLU A 146 26.21 34.73 3.19
C GLU A 146 26.09 34.52 1.68
N VAL A 147 25.34 35.43 1.05
CA VAL A 147 25.28 35.49 -0.41
C VAL A 147 26.61 36.05 -0.90
N PRO A 148 27.32 35.39 -1.83
CA PRO A 148 28.56 35.89 -2.37
C PRO A 148 28.42 37.30 -2.95
N GLU A 149 29.48 38.09 -2.84
CA GLU A 149 29.53 39.43 -3.41
C GLU A 149 29.17 39.38 -4.91
N ASN A 150 28.28 40.28 -5.35
CA ASN A 150 27.81 40.37 -6.74
C ASN A 150 27.00 39.16 -7.27
N TYR A 151 26.47 38.28 -6.39
CA TYR A 151 25.58 37.19 -6.80
C TYR A 151 24.38 37.68 -7.62
N PHE A 152 23.67 38.69 -7.11
CA PHE A 152 22.46 39.21 -7.75
C PHE A 152 22.78 39.92 -9.09
N GLU A 153 23.92 40.60 -9.18
CA GLU A 153 24.36 41.22 -10.44
C GLU A 153 24.73 40.16 -11.49
N THR A 154 25.43 39.12 -11.07
CA THR A 154 25.82 37.98 -11.93
C THR A 154 24.59 37.21 -12.39
N LEU A 155 23.64 36.96 -11.49
CA LEU A 155 22.35 36.34 -11.80
C LEU A 155 21.57 37.18 -12.82
N ASN A 156 21.47 38.49 -12.61
CA ASN A 156 20.77 39.39 -13.52
C ASN A 156 21.42 39.38 -14.93
N LYS A 157 22.75 39.51 -15.01
CA LYS A 157 23.50 39.40 -16.28
C LYS A 157 23.24 38.06 -16.98
N ASN A 158 23.24 36.95 -16.24
CA ASN A 158 22.99 35.61 -16.78
C ASN A 158 21.55 35.42 -17.29
N ILE A 159 20.56 35.98 -16.59
CA ILE A 159 19.17 35.95 -17.03
C ILE A 159 19.04 36.72 -18.33
N LEU A 160 19.54 37.96 -18.39
CA LEU A 160 19.50 38.79 -19.60
C LEU A 160 20.20 38.10 -20.78
N ALA A 161 21.40 37.55 -20.58
CA ALA A 161 22.12 36.83 -21.63
C ALA A 161 21.33 35.61 -22.19
N LYS A 162 20.55 34.93 -21.34
CA LYS A 162 19.74 33.76 -21.73
C LYS A 162 18.39 34.15 -22.33
N THR A 163 17.79 35.27 -21.94
CA THR A 163 16.42 35.65 -22.34
C THR A 163 16.37 36.64 -23.48
N THR A 164 17.28 37.61 -23.58
CA THR A 164 17.17 38.70 -24.58
C THR A 164 17.85 38.38 -25.90
N GLY A 165 18.54 37.23 -26.04
CA GLY A 165 19.07 36.77 -27.32
C GLY A 165 20.15 37.65 -27.95
N VAL A 166 20.60 38.70 -27.27
CA VAL A 166 21.70 39.57 -27.71
C VAL A 166 23.01 38.84 -27.43
N GLY A 167 23.44 38.00 -28.36
CA GLY A 167 24.72 37.27 -28.28
C GLY A 167 24.73 35.82 -28.79
N ARG A 168 23.65 35.32 -29.42
CA ARG A 168 23.71 34.03 -30.13
C ARG A 168 24.55 34.18 -31.40
N GLU A 169 25.85 33.97 -31.30
CA GLU A 169 26.65 33.52 -32.44
C GLU A 169 26.15 32.13 -32.85
N GLU A 170 25.66 32.02 -34.08
CA GLU A 170 25.16 30.76 -34.65
C GLU A 170 26.30 29.75 -34.80
N VAL A 171 26.50 28.90 -33.80
CA VAL A 171 27.38 27.74 -33.94
C VAL A 171 26.63 26.66 -34.72
N ILE A 172 26.69 26.72 -36.05
CA ILE A 172 26.21 25.66 -36.94
C ILE A 172 27.08 24.42 -36.75
N ARG A 173 26.69 23.52 -35.83
CA ARG A 173 27.35 22.22 -35.66
C ARG A 173 26.81 21.26 -36.72
N LYS A 174 27.58 21.02 -37.79
CA LYS A 174 27.34 19.92 -38.73
C LYS A 174 27.43 18.58 -37.99
N THR A 175 26.28 17.97 -37.70
CA THR A 175 26.22 16.61 -37.16
C THR A 175 26.45 15.59 -38.28
N ILE A 176 27.57 14.88 -38.24
CA ILE A 176 27.84 13.74 -39.14
C ILE A 176 27.10 12.53 -38.58
N VAL A 177 26.13 12.00 -39.34
CA VAL A 177 25.40 10.78 -38.97
C VAL A 177 26.18 9.57 -39.48
N ARG A 178 26.66 8.70 -38.58
CA ARG A 178 27.22 7.39 -38.94
C ARG A 178 26.23 6.28 -38.59
N LYS A 179 25.89 5.45 -39.58
CA LYS A 179 24.96 4.31 -39.44
C LYS A 179 25.69 3.14 -38.76
N LEU A 180 25.31 2.79 -37.53
CA LEU A 180 26.01 1.82 -36.69
C LEU A 180 25.71 0.35 -37.00
N TRP A 181 24.67 0.04 -37.80
CA TRP A 181 24.27 -1.34 -38.10
C TRP A 181 24.12 -1.52 -39.61
N ALA A 182 25.20 -1.96 -40.25
CA ALA A 182 25.22 -2.28 -41.67
C ALA A 182 26.28 -3.34 -42.02
N SER A 183 26.24 -4.50 -41.36
CA SER A 183 27.04 -5.65 -41.81
C SER A 183 26.21 -6.94 -41.77
N ASN A 184 26.27 -7.68 -42.89
CA ASN A 184 25.56 -8.94 -43.12
C ASN A 184 26.02 -10.10 -42.22
N THR A 185 26.99 -9.87 -41.33
CA THR A 185 27.53 -10.85 -40.38
C THR A 185 26.55 -11.23 -39.26
N PHE A 186 25.56 -10.38 -38.96
CA PHE A 186 24.54 -10.71 -37.95
C PHE A 186 23.70 -11.94 -38.34
N LYS A 187 23.53 -12.21 -39.64
CA LYS A 187 22.73 -13.35 -40.14
C LYS A 187 23.36 -14.71 -39.83
N TYR A 188 24.69 -14.78 -39.77
CA TYR A 188 25.40 -16.03 -39.47
C TYR A 188 25.53 -16.26 -37.96
N ALA A 189 25.68 -15.17 -37.19
CA ALA A 189 25.73 -15.24 -35.73
C ALA A 189 24.42 -15.80 -35.13
N THR A 190 23.27 -15.35 -35.65
CA THR A 190 21.96 -15.86 -35.20
C THR A 190 21.78 -17.34 -35.49
N ALA A 191 22.20 -17.83 -36.67
CA ALA A 191 22.10 -19.25 -37.01
C ALA A 191 22.94 -20.15 -36.09
N ALA A 192 24.16 -19.73 -35.75
CA ALA A 192 25.03 -20.49 -34.84
C ALA A 192 24.48 -20.54 -33.41
N CYS A 193 23.91 -19.44 -32.91
CA CYS A 193 23.26 -19.41 -31.59
C CYS A 193 22.05 -20.34 -31.52
N LEU A 194 21.20 -20.36 -32.56
CA LEU A 194 20.05 -21.26 -32.61
C LEU A 194 20.49 -22.73 -32.67
N ALA A 195 21.52 -23.05 -33.46
CA ALA A 195 22.08 -24.40 -33.50
C ALA A 195 22.65 -24.85 -32.15
N LEU A 196 23.33 -23.97 -31.41
CA LEU A 196 23.82 -24.26 -30.06
C LEU A 196 22.68 -24.48 -29.05
N ILE A 197 21.61 -23.68 -29.11
CA ILE A 197 20.47 -23.84 -28.21
C ILE A 197 19.75 -25.18 -28.46
N ILE A 198 19.53 -25.54 -29.73
CA ILE A 198 18.88 -26.80 -30.09
C ILE A 198 19.78 -27.99 -29.71
N GLY A 199 21.08 -27.90 -29.99
CA GLY A 199 22.05 -28.93 -29.62
C GLY A 199 22.17 -29.12 -28.10
N ALA A 200 22.24 -28.03 -27.34
CA ALA A 200 22.28 -28.07 -25.88
C ALA A 200 20.96 -28.61 -25.29
N GLY A 201 19.81 -28.22 -25.85
CA GLY A 201 18.50 -28.73 -25.44
C GLY A 201 18.36 -30.24 -25.65
N ALA A 202 18.78 -30.76 -26.81
CA ALA A 202 18.77 -32.19 -27.10
C ALA A 202 19.76 -32.98 -26.21
N PHE A 203 20.94 -32.40 -25.92
CA PHE A 203 21.92 -33.02 -25.03
C PHE A 203 21.42 -33.08 -23.58
N LEU A 204 20.83 -32.00 -23.06
CA LEU A 204 20.27 -31.96 -21.70
C LEU A 204 19.04 -32.86 -21.54
N ARG A 205 18.22 -33.04 -22.58
CA ARG A 205 17.09 -33.98 -22.57
C ARG A 205 17.52 -35.44 -22.50
N ASN A 206 18.66 -35.79 -23.09
CA ASN A 206 19.20 -37.16 -23.03
C ASN A 206 20.04 -37.42 -21.76
N ALA A 207 20.63 -36.38 -21.17
CA ALA A 207 21.41 -36.48 -19.92
C ALA A 207 20.54 -36.44 -18.65
N GLN A 208 19.33 -35.89 -18.74
CA GLN A 208 18.36 -35.83 -17.66
C GLN A 208 17.03 -36.39 -18.18
N VAL A 209 16.72 -37.66 -17.87
CA VAL A 209 15.33 -38.11 -17.80
C VAL A 209 14.89 -37.89 -16.35
N PRO A 210 14.22 -36.78 -15.99
CA PRO A 210 13.50 -36.73 -14.74
C PRO A 210 12.29 -37.63 -14.91
N GLN A 211 12.16 -38.66 -14.07
CA GLN A 211 10.88 -39.35 -13.96
C GLN A 211 9.80 -38.33 -13.61
N PRO A 212 8.59 -38.39 -14.21
CA PRO A 212 7.48 -37.58 -13.75
C PRO A 212 7.20 -37.97 -12.30
N VAL A 213 7.37 -37.03 -11.36
CA VAL A 213 7.02 -37.26 -9.97
C VAL A 213 5.50 -37.26 -9.90
N GLU A 214 4.90 -38.45 -9.96
CA GLU A 214 3.48 -38.62 -9.70
C GLU A 214 3.16 -38.22 -8.25
N HIS A 215 2.46 -37.10 -8.07
CA HIS A 215 2.00 -36.64 -6.77
C HIS A 215 0.74 -37.39 -6.29
N GLN A 216 0.74 -38.73 -6.32
CA GLN A 216 -0.41 -39.54 -5.90
C GLN A 216 -0.60 -39.61 -4.37
N ARG A 217 0.27 -38.99 -3.56
CA ARG A 217 0.25 -39.08 -2.09
C ARG A 217 0.67 -37.79 -1.38
N SER A 218 0.20 -36.63 -1.82
CA SER A 218 0.34 -35.42 -0.98
C SER A 218 -0.63 -35.51 0.21
N TYR A 219 -0.24 -34.98 1.37
CA TYR A 219 -1.10 -34.94 2.57
C TYR A 219 -2.48 -34.33 2.25
N LEU A 220 -2.50 -33.28 1.42
CA LEU A 220 -3.73 -32.67 0.93
C LEU A 220 -4.59 -33.65 0.13
N HIS A 221 -4.00 -34.46 -0.76
CA HIS A 221 -4.77 -35.45 -1.52
C HIS A 221 -5.50 -36.44 -0.60
N SER A 222 -4.86 -36.87 0.50
CA SER A 222 -5.48 -37.78 1.47
C SER A 222 -6.61 -37.14 2.29
N GLN A 223 -6.53 -35.83 2.52
CA GLN A 223 -7.52 -35.07 3.26
C GLN A 223 -8.71 -34.74 2.36
N LEU A 224 -8.47 -34.35 1.11
CA LEU A 224 -9.55 -34.08 0.15
C LEU A 224 -10.30 -35.35 -0.26
N SER A 225 -9.63 -36.52 -0.32
CA SER A 225 -10.30 -37.78 -0.66
C SER A 225 -11.24 -38.30 0.44
N GLN A 226 -11.14 -37.78 1.67
CA GLN A 226 -12.01 -38.16 2.78
C GLN A 226 -13.33 -37.38 2.81
N ILE A 227 -13.41 -36.28 2.04
CA ILE A 227 -14.61 -35.44 1.97
C ILE A 227 -15.56 -36.04 0.94
N PRO A 228 -16.84 -36.32 1.29
CA PRO A 228 -17.84 -36.79 0.34
C PRO A 228 -18.05 -35.80 -0.80
N ALA A 229 -18.23 -36.29 -2.03
CA ALA A 229 -18.45 -35.45 -3.21
C ALA A 229 -19.69 -34.54 -3.07
N ASP A 230 -20.71 -35.00 -2.34
CA ASP A 230 -21.93 -34.25 -2.09
C ASP A 230 -21.69 -33.03 -1.17
N GLU A 231 -20.81 -33.15 -0.16
CA GLU A 231 -20.42 -32.01 0.69
C GLU A 231 -19.60 -30.97 -0.07
N ILE A 232 -18.73 -31.43 -0.97
CA ILE A 232 -17.96 -30.53 -1.86
C ILE A 232 -18.93 -29.75 -2.75
N LYS A 233 -19.93 -30.44 -3.30
CA LYS A 233 -20.97 -29.82 -4.13
C LYS A 233 -21.79 -28.80 -3.35
N ASP A 234 -22.30 -29.16 -2.17
CA ASP A 234 -23.09 -28.27 -1.32
C ASP A 234 -22.27 -27.04 -0.87
N TYR A 235 -21.00 -27.23 -0.53
CA TYR A 235 -20.10 -26.13 -0.16
C TYR A 235 -19.87 -25.17 -1.33
N LEU A 236 -19.63 -25.71 -2.53
CA LEU A 236 -19.47 -24.92 -3.74
C LEU A 236 -20.78 -24.19 -4.06
N GLU A 237 -21.94 -24.85 -4.02
CA GLU A 237 -23.24 -24.22 -4.28
C GLU A 237 -23.56 -23.10 -3.27
N LEU A 238 -23.16 -23.25 -2.00
CA LEU A 238 -23.38 -22.24 -0.98
C LEU A 238 -22.41 -21.05 -1.07
N HIS A 239 -21.20 -21.26 -1.59
CA HIS A 239 -20.14 -20.25 -1.64
C HIS A 239 -19.88 -19.67 -3.05
N ILE A 240 -20.62 -20.07 -4.08
CA ILE A 240 -20.58 -19.42 -5.39
C ILE A 240 -21.10 -17.99 -5.26
N ASP A 241 -20.22 -17.02 -5.51
CA ASP A 241 -20.58 -15.60 -5.59
C ASP A 241 -20.84 -15.16 -7.05
N ALA A 242 -21.20 -13.89 -7.23
CA ALA A 242 -21.48 -13.34 -8.56
C ALA A 242 -20.21 -13.25 -9.46
N SER A 243 -19.02 -13.39 -8.90
CA SER A 243 -17.74 -13.40 -9.62
C SER A 243 -17.45 -14.80 -10.18
N ASP A 244 -17.66 -15.84 -9.39
CA ASP A 244 -17.42 -17.24 -9.79
C ASP A 244 -18.36 -17.68 -10.93
N ASN A 245 -19.61 -17.23 -10.91
CA ASN A 245 -20.55 -17.46 -12.02
C ASN A 245 -20.07 -16.85 -13.35
N ARG A 246 -19.30 -15.75 -13.32
CA ARG A 246 -18.74 -15.15 -14.55
C ARG A 246 -17.60 -16.00 -15.08
N GLN A 247 -16.73 -16.53 -14.23
CA GLN A 247 -15.66 -17.44 -14.67
C GLN A 247 -16.21 -18.77 -15.21
N LEU A 248 -17.25 -19.33 -14.61
CA LEU A 248 -17.90 -20.53 -15.14
C LEU A 248 -18.57 -20.27 -16.50
N LEU A 249 -19.18 -19.10 -16.68
CA LEU A 249 -19.81 -18.71 -17.96
C LEU A 249 -18.77 -18.32 -19.04
N GLU A 250 -17.62 -17.78 -18.64
CA GLU A 250 -16.48 -17.48 -19.51
C GLU A 250 -15.82 -18.79 -19.98
N ASN A 251 -15.56 -19.72 -19.06
CA ASN A 251 -15.02 -21.05 -19.38
C ASN A 251 -16.01 -21.94 -20.17
N ALA A 252 -17.33 -21.84 -19.91
CA ALA A 252 -18.33 -22.61 -20.66
C ALA A 252 -18.51 -22.12 -22.12
N ASN A 253 -18.12 -20.88 -22.42
CA ASN A 253 -18.20 -20.31 -23.77
C ASN A 253 -16.88 -20.42 -24.55
N GLU A 254 -15.76 -20.76 -23.92
CA GLU A 254 -14.44 -20.79 -24.58
C GLU A 254 -14.01 -22.16 -25.12
N GLU A 255 -14.68 -23.27 -24.80
CA GLU A 255 -14.31 -24.56 -25.37
C GLU A 255 -15.52 -25.39 -25.81
N GLN A 256 -16.08 -25.03 -26.98
CA GLN A 256 -16.57 -26.08 -27.87
C GLN A 256 -15.33 -26.77 -28.44
N ILE A 257 -14.72 -27.67 -27.66
CA ILE A 257 -13.63 -28.55 -28.13
C ILE A 257 -14.16 -29.24 -29.38
N ASN A 258 -13.55 -28.95 -30.52
CA ASN A 258 -13.88 -29.64 -31.75
C ASN A 258 -13.33 -31.07 -31.63
N THR A 259 -14.16 -31.96 -31.08
CA THR A 259 -13.82 -33.34 -30.75
C THR A 259 -13.34 -34.12 -31.97
N ASP A 260 -13.76 -33.71 -33.16
CA ASP A 260 -13.37 -34.33 -34.43
C ASP A 260 -11.92 -33.98 -34.80
N ALA A 261 -11.49 -32.74 -34.52
CA ALA A 261 -10.11 -32.32 -34.75
C ALA A 261 -9.15 -32.98 -33.75
N LEU A 262 -9.57 -33.11 -32.49
CA LEU A 262 -8.74 -33.73 -31.44
C LEU A 262 -8.60 -35.25 -31.64
N SER A 263 -9.64 -35.93 -32.10
CA SER A 263 -9.57 -37.36 -32.40
C SER A 263 -8.71 -37.66 -33.62
N GLN A 264 -8.70 -36.78 -34.63
CA GLN A 264 -7.83 -36.92 -35.79
C GLN A 264 -6.34 -36.72 -35.45
N ASP A 265 -6.02 -35.75 -34.58
CA ASP A 265 -4.64 -35.48 -34.15
C ASP A 265 -4.07 -36.62 -33.29
N LEU A 266 -4.91 -37.27 -32.48
CA LEU A 266 -4.53 -38.46 -31.70
C LEU A 266 -4.35 -39.70 -32.59
N GLN A 267 -5.09 -39.81 -33.69
CA GLN A 267 -4.96 -40.90 -34.66
C GLN A 267 -3.60 -40.83 -35.38
N ASP A 268 -3.21 -39.65 -35.84
CA ASP A 268 -1.90 -39.42 -36.49
C ASP A 268 -0.73 -39.70 -35.53
N TYR A 269 -0.92 -39.44 -34.23
CA TYR A 269 0.11 -39.73 -33.21
C TYR A 269 0.28 -41.24 -32.93
N LEU A 270 -0.78 -42.01 -33.11
CA LEU A 270 -0.77 -43.48 -32.96
C LEU A 270 -0.24 -44.20 -34.21
N ASP A 271 -0.33 -43.60 -35.39
CA ASP A 271 0.18 -44.20 -36.63
C ASP A 271 1.69 -43.94 -36.87
N VAL A 272 2.28 -42.97 -36.16
CA VAL A 272 3.72 -42.63 -36.28
C VAL A 272 4.61 -43.32 -35.22
N ASN A 273 4.06 -44.11 -34.31
CA ASN A 273 4.79 -44.88 -33.28
C ASN A 273 4.28 -46.32 -33.16
#